data_AF-A0A0B5HUJ3-F1
#
_entry.id   AF-A0A0B5HUJ3-F1
#
_cell.length_a   1.000
_cell.length_b   1.000
_cell.length_c   1.000
_cell.angle_alpha   90.00
_cell.angle_beta   90.00
_cell.angle_gamma   90.00
#
_symmetry.space_group_name_H-M   'P 1'
#
loop_
_entity.id
_entity.type
_entity.pdbx_description
1 polymer ?
#
loop_
_entity_poly.entity_id
_entity_poly.type
_entity_poly.pdbx_seq_one_letter_code
_entity_poly.pdbx_strand_id
1 'polypeptide(L)'
;MHDTIRQRLKKKRRSLETAVSQNTHNNLNLRDDNFSLEKENPGNTLVRRVHSVTSQNSGEYYGLMAIDHYVKRINENQKQLEKVARMSRSAVYRGMVTLSDAVLGLFGRKPLRQGIYDLFVQQQGNVRSLNHNLASMIKSYSSNLEDIESRLYNILGDAANETLKRNELKTIIPQEISRYDAVKTKLQEISRDEQPEEYYGLMKKLIDVEAAVRKQGFNYNRSSFGKKHYESQVENLKLQKALFEMTLYRVMEMAVKTEFYQQALDNNFVAWQPIIDLAKVVGVVSDGIASLSEYNRQLNSAYVSAVREISEVVDSHPGVALIAETNDELRLLVNDVNSGSLRNSLQYMD
;
A
#
# COMPACT_ATOMS: atom_id res chain seq x y z
N MET A 1 -18.65 -11.35 -11.76
CA MET A 1 -17.36 -10.78 -11.32
C MET A 1 -17.50 -9.67 -10.26
N HIS A 2 -18.53 -8.81 -10.30
CA HIS A 2 -18.78 -7.74 -9.30
C HIS A 2 -19.09 -8.22 -7.87
N ASP A 3 -19.74 -9.38 -7.70
CA ASP A 3 -20.13 -9.88 -6.36
C ASP A 3 -18.95 -10.36 -5.51
N THR A 4 -17.89 -10.87 -6.15
CA THR A 4 -16.67 -11.34 -5.49
C THR A 4 -15.90 -10.22 -4.81
N ILE A 5 -15.90 -9.01 -5.39
CA ILE A 5 -15.16 -7.86 -4.84
C ILE A 5 -15.91 -7.28 -3.63
N ARG A 6 -17.24 -7.07 -3.74
CA ARG A 6 -18.07 -6.59 -2.62
C ARG A 6 -18.03 -7.54 -1.41
N GLN A 7 -18.07 -8.85 -1.63
CA GLN A 7 -17.97 -9.83 -0.55
C GLN A 7 -16.56 -9.87 0.09
N ARG A 8 -15.50 -9.72 -0.70
CA ARG A 8 -14.12 -9.59 -0.19
C ARG A 8 -13.93 -8.31 0.65
N LEU A 9 -14.53 -7.19 0.22
CA LEU A 9 -14.52 -5.92 0.94
C LEU A 9 -15.24 -6.01 2.30
N LYS A 10 -16.42 -6.66 2.36
CA LYS A 10 -17.16 -6.85 3.62
C LYS A 10 -16.43 -7.74 4.64
N LYS A 11 -15.69 -8.75 4.17
CA LYS A 11 -14.93 -9.66 5.04
C LYS A 11 -13.66 -9.01 5.60
N LYS A 12 -12.95 -8.20 4.82
CA LYS A 12 -11.74 -7.46 5.25
C LYS A 12 -12.03 -6.34 6.26
N ARG A 13 -13.18 -5.67 6.18
CA ARG A 13 -13.53 -4.59 7.12
C ARG A 13 -13.58 -5.06 8.58
N ARG A 14 -14.07 -6.28 8.85
CA ARG A 14 -14.20 -6.82 10.21
C ARG A 14 -12.87 -7.25 10.84
N SER A 15 -11.86 -7.64 10.04
CA SER A 15 -10.54 -8.00 10.57
C SER A 15 -9.69 -6.78 10.91
N LEU A 16 -9.88 -5.67 10.20
CA LEU A 16 -9.17 -4.41 10.42
C LEU A 16 -9.49 -3.77 11.79
N GLU A 17 -10.76 -3.76 12.20
CA GLU A 17 -11.19 -3.19 13.49
C GLU A 17 -10.60 -3.93 14.71
N THR A 18 -10.16 -5.19 14.54
CA THR A 18 -9.59 -6.00 15.63
C THR A 18 -8.07 -5.83 15.76
N ALA A 19 -7.37 -5.55 14.65
CA ALA A 19 -5.90 -5.45 14.62
C ALA A 19 -5.36 -4.11 15.15
N VAL A 20 -6.11 -3.03 14.98
CA VAL A 20 -5.69 -1.66 15.34
C VAL A 20 -5.64 -1.43 16.86
N SER A 21 -6.39 -2.17 17.67
CA SER A 21 -6.44 -1.96 19.13
C SER A 21 -5.28 -2.57 19.93
N GLN A 22 -4.38 -3.35 19.34
CA GLN A 22 -3.41 -4.16 20.10
C GLN A 22 -1.94 -3.68 20.07
N ASN A 23 -1.56 -2.71 19.21
CA ASN A 23 -0.14 -2.44 18.90
C ASN A 23 0.46 -1.10 19.39
N THR A 24 -0.19 -0.37 20.29
CA THR A 24 0.20 1.01 20.65
C THR A 24 1.37 1.18 21.64
N HIS A 25 2.15 0.16 22.01
CA HIS A 25 3.26 0.31 22.98
C HIS A 25 4.59 -0.31 22.52
N ASN A 26 5.51 0.50 21.96
CA ASN A 26 6.96 0.63 22.32
C ASN A 26 7.90 1.14 21.19
N ASN A 27 8.67 2.18 21.57
CA ASN A 27 9.97 2.79 21.14
C ASN A 27 10.83 2.36 19.91
N LEU A 28 11.17 3.38 19.09
CA LEU A 28 12.47 4.07 18.79
C LEU A 28 13.77 3.38 18.28
N ASN A 29 14.31 4.01 17.21
CA ASN A 29 15.71 4.31 16.78
C ASN A 29 16.52 3.33 15.89
N LEU A 30 16.91 3.75 14.67
CA LEU A 30 18.29 4.02 14.17
C LEU A 30 18.34 4.42 12.66
N ARG A 31 19.48 4.97 12.19
CA ARG A 31 19.73 5.82 10.98
C ARG A 31 20.39 5.12 9.77
N ASP A 32 20.10 5.68 8.58
CA ASP A 32 20.88 6.04 7.35
C ASP A 32 22.12 5.25 6.86
N ASP A 33 22.18 4.93 5.54
CA ASP A 33 23.04 5.64 4.53
C ASP A 33 22.99 5.07 3.07
N ASN A 34 22.76 5.98 2.11
CA ASN A 34 23.20 6.19 0.69
C ASN A 34 23.62 5.06 -0.30
N PHE A 35 23.19 5.16 -1.57
CA PHE A 35 24.05 5.30 -2.80
C PHE A 35 23.22 5.56 -4.09
N SER A 36 23.82 6.27 -5.07
CA SER A 36 23.21 6.80 -6.30
C SER A 36 24.06 6.55 -7.57
N LEU A 37 23.43 6.65 -8.76
CA LEU A 37 23.85 7.33 -10.03
C LEU A 37 23.70 6.54 -11.36
N GLU A 38 22.92 7.16 -12.27
CA GLU A 38 23.15 7.40 -13.74
C GLU A 38 23.13 6.21 -14.74
N LYS A 39 22.77 6.32 -16.04
CA LYS A 39 22.29 7.39 -16.98
C LYS A 39 21.71 6.75 -18.26
N GLU A 40 21.09 7.60 -19.08
CA GLU A 40 20.21 7.40 -20.25
C GLU A 40 20.83 6.84 -21.56
N ASN A 41 19.96 6.49 -22.53
CA ASN A 41 20.22 6.66 -23.98
C ASN A 41 18.91 6.86 -24.79
N PRO A 42 18.95 7.45 -26.01
CA PRO A 42 18.03 8.51 -26.44
C PRO A 42 17.48 8.27 -27.85
N GLY A 43 16.42 7.46 -27.99
CA GLY A 43 15.88 7.16 -29.31
C GLY A 43 14.41 6.75 -29.29
N ASN A 44 13.49 7.72 -29.31
CA ASN A 44 12.12 7.54 -29.82
C ASN A 44 11.32 8.86 -29.84
N THR A 45 11.65 9.75 -30.78
CA THR A 45 11.30 11.18 -30.80
C THR A 45 9.90 11.54 -31.35
N LEU A 46 9.01 10.57 -31.53
CA LEU A 46 7.61 10.81 -31.95
C LEU A 46 6.58 10.28 -30.95
N VAL A 47 6.82 9.11 -30.34
CA VAL A 47 6.07 8.65 -29.15
C VAL A 47 6.30 9.60 -27.98
N ARG A 48 7.51 10.16 -27.85
CA ARG A 48 7.84 11.20 -26.87
C ARG A 48 7.11 12.52 -27.10
N ARG A 49 6.56 12.80 -28.29
CA ARG A 49 5.84 14.06 -28.56
C ARG A 49 4.38 14.01 -28.12
N VAL A 50 3.79 12.81 -28.08
CA VAL A 50 2.47 12.55 -27.48
C VAL A 50 2.62 12.32 -25.96
N HIS A 51 3.73 11.71 -25.53
CA HIS A 51 4.09 11.64 -24.10
C HIS A 51 4.58 12.97 -23.50
N SER A 52 5.18 13.89 -24.25
CA SER A 52 5.72 15.15 -23.68
C SER A 52 4.63 16.15 -23.28
N VAL A 53 3.43 16.04 -23.85
CA VAL A 53 2.27 16.81 -23.39
C VAL A 53 1.68 16.20 -22.10
N THR A 54 1.98 14.94 -21.81
CA THR A 54 1.64 14.27 -20.54
C THR A 54 2.79 14.24 -19.54
N SER A 55 4.05 14.45 -19.95
CA SER A 55 5.26 14.29 -19.13
C SER A 55 6.01 15.60 -18.83
N GLN A 56 5.51 16.78 -19.22
CA GLN A 56 6.13 18.05 -18.82
C GLN A 56 5.80 18.52 -17.39
N ASN A 57 5.23 17.64 -16.56
CA ASN A 57 5.07 17.83 -15.11
C ASN A 57 5.66 16.66 -14.28
N SER A 58 6.60 15.88 -14.83
CA SER A 58 7.11 14.69 -14.14
C SER A 58 8.15 15.02 -13.06
N GLY A 59 7.67 15.43 -11.89
CA GLY A 59 8.08 14.67 -10.71
C GLY A 59 7.46 13.29 -10.88
N GLU A 60 8.23 12.21 -10.78
CA GLU A 60 7.66 10.87 -10.85
C GLU A 60 6.73 10.68 -9.65
N TYR A 61 5.43 10.88 -9.86
CA TYR A 61 4.43 10.67 -8.83
C TYR A 61 4.17 9.17 -8.74
N TYR A 62 4.57 8.57 -7.63
CA TYR A 62 4.24 7.19 -7.26
C TYR A 62 3.16 7.18 -6.18
N GLY A 63 2.56 6.01 -5.93
CA GLY A 63 1.68 5.81 -4.79
C GLY A 63 0.50 6.78 -4.70
N LEU A 64 0.26 7.30 -3.49
CA LEU A 64 -0.84 8.22 -3.20
C LEU A 64 -0.60 9.61 -3.82
N MET A 65 0.65 10.03 -4.04
CA MET A 65 0.92 11.29 -4.73
C MET A 65 0.44 11.27 -6.19
N ALA A 66 0.52 10.11 -6.85
CA ALA A 66 -0.04 9.95 -8.20
C ALA A 66 -1.57 10.13 -8.18
N ILE A 67 -2.24 9.54 -7.19
CA ILE A 67 -3.68 9.70 -7.00
C ILE A 67 -4.03 11.16 -6.77
N ASP A 68 -3.34 11.85 -5.84
CA ASP A 68 -3.55 13.27 -5.53
C ASP A 68 -3.44 14.15 -6.78
N HIS A 69 -2.40 13.94 -7.59
CA HIS A 69 -2.16 14.68 -8.82
C HIS A 69 -3.35 14.57 -9.78
N TYR A 70 -3.83 13.34 -10.04
CA TYR A 70 -4.93 13.14 -10.99
C TYR A 70 -6.27 13.58 -10.42
N VAL A 71 -6.54 13.39 -9.13
CA VAL A 71 -7.74 13.92 -8.46
C VAL A 71 -7.81 15.44 -8.58
N LYS A 72 -6.69 16.16 -8.36
CA LYS A 72 -6.62 17.62 -8.56
C LYS A 72 -6.95 18.04 -9.98
N ARG A 73 -6.36 17.38 -10.98
CA ARG A 73 -6.63 17.67 -12.41
C ARG A 73 -8.07 17.38 -12.80
N ILE A 74 -8.64 16.28 -12.29
CA ILE A 74 -10.05 15.94 -12.48
C ILE A 74 -10.93 17.05 -11.90
N ASN A 75 -10.61 17.55 -10.70
CA ASN A 75 -11.35 18.62 -10.04
C ASN A 75 -11.25 19.96 -10.78
N GLU A 76 -10.06 20.34 -11.25
CA GLU A 76 -9.84 21.55 -12.04
C GLU A 76 -10.64 21.52 -13.34
N ASN A 77 -10.58 20.41 -14.07
CA ASN A 77 -11.34 20.24 -15.30
C ASN A 77 -12.85 20.18 -15.04
N GLN A 78 -13.29 19.52 -13.97
CA GLN A 78 -14.71 19.50 -13.59
C GLN A 78 -15.22 20.92 -13.31
N LYS A 79 -14.44 21.77 -12.64
CA LYS A 79 -14.79 23.19 -12.44
C LYS A 79 -14.90 23.95 -13.77
N GLN A 80 -14.04 23.66 -14.74
CA GLN A 80 -14.12 24.28 -16.07
C GLN A 80 -15.37 23.82 -16.84
N LEU A 81 -15.68 22.52 -16.80
CA LEU A 81 -16.91 21.97 -17.36
C LEU A 81 -18.14 22.63 -16.71
N GLU A 82 -18.20 22.69 -15.38
CA GLU A 82 -19.29 23.36 -14.65
C GLU A 82 -19.42 24.84 -15.01
N LYS A 83 -18.30 25.56 -15.19
CA LYS A 83 -18.33 26.95 -15.65
C LYS A 83 -18.99 27.07 -17.02
N VAL A 84 -18.63 26.18 -17.96
CA VAL A 84 -19.27 26.12 -19.28
C VAL A 84 -20.77 25.85 -19.14
N ALA A 85 -21.18 24.87 -18.34
CA ALA A 85 -22.59 24.54 -18.11
C ALA A 85 -23.39 25.67 -17.44
N ARG A 86 -22.77 26.48 -16.57
CA ARG A 86 -23.43 27.63 -15.95
C ARG A 86 -23.60 28.77 -16.94
N MET A 87 -22.53 29.10 -17.68
CA MET A 87 -22.58 30.15 -18.71
C MET A 87 -23.60 29.80 -19.80
N SER A 88 -23.70 28.52 -20.15
CA SER A 88 -24.60 28.02 -21.19
C SER A 88 -26.10 28.14 -20.88
N ARG A 89 -26.48 28.34 -19.61
CA ARG A 89 -27.86 28.64 -19.19
C ARG A 89 -28.28 30.08 -19.49
N SER A 90 -27.32 31.00 -19.68
CA SER A 90 -27.60 32.40 -20.00
C SER A 90 -27.98 32.57 -21.48
N ALA A 91 -29.13 33.20 -21.74
CA ALA A 91 -29.58 33.53 -23.10
C ALA A 91 -28.59 34.46 -23.83
N VAL A 92 -27.98 35.39 -23.10
CA VAL A 92 -26.96 36.32 -23.61
C VAL A 92 -25.69 35.57 -24.02
N TYR A 93 -25.24 34.62 -23.19
CA TYR A 93 -24.07 33.80 -23.51
C TYR A 93 -24.36 32.89 -24.70
N ARG A 94 -25.53 32.25 -24.79
CA ARG A 94 -25.92 31.46 -25.97
C ARG A 94 -25.91 32.29 -27.25
N GLY A 95 -26.46 33.51 -27.21
CA GLY A 95 -26.41 34.45 -28.33
C GLY A 95 -24.98 34.83 -28.72
N MET A 96 -24.12 35.16 -27.74
CA MET A 96 -22.70 35.45 -27.98
C MET A 96 -21.93 34.26 -28.55
N VAL A 97 -22.18 33.04 -28.06
CA VAL A 97 -21.52 31.83 -28.52
C VAL A 97 -21.89 31.53 -29.97
N THR A 98 -23.17 31.62 -30.33
CA THR A 98 -23.63 31.45 -31.72
C THR A 98 -23.02 32.51 -32.65
N LEU A 99 -22.95 33.76 -32.20
CA LEU A 99 -22.36 34.86 -32.96
C LEU A 99 -20.84 34.70 -33.10
N SER A 100 -20.17 34.30 -32.01
CA SER A 100 -18.74 34.01 -31.97
C SER A 100 -18.38 32.83 -32.87
N ASP A 101 -19.17 31.75 -32.89
CA ASP A 101 -18.92 30.60 -33.77
C ASP A 101 -19.14 30.95 -35.25
N ALA A 102 -20.15 31.78 -35.56
CA ALA A 102 -20.34 32.31 -36.92
C ALA A 102 -19.14 33.17 -37.35
N VAL A 103 -18.65 34.03 -36.46
CA VAL A 103 -17.48 34.89 -36.71
C VAL A 103 -16.19 34.06 -36.83
N LEU A 104 -15.94 33.12 -35.92
CA LEU A 104 -14.75 32.25 -35.94
C LEU A 104 -14.73 31.33 -37.17
N GLY A 105 -15.91 30.85 -37.60
CA GLY A 105 -16.08 30.11 -38.86
C GLY A 105 -15.69 30.91 -40.10
N LEU A 106 -15.96 32.23 -40.12
CA LEU A 106 -15.54 33.12 -41.19
C LEU A 106 -14.02 33.37 -41.24
N PHE A 107 -13.33 33.24 -40.10
CA PHE A 107 -11.87 33.44 -40.00
C PHE A 107 -11.07 32.13 -39.97
N GLY A 108 -11.70 30.98 -40.26
CA GLY A 108 -11.04 29.66 -40.23
C GLY A 108 -10.51 29.27 -38.84
N ARG A 109 -10.99 29.91 -37.77
CA ARG A 109 -10.60 29.63 -36.38
C ARG A 109 -11.52 28.57 -35.78
N LYS A 110 -10.98 27.76 -34.85
CA LYS A 110 -11.71 26.64 -34.26
C LYS A 110 -12.93 27.16 -33.44
N PRO A 111 -14.14 26.59 -33.64
CA PRO A 111 -15.35 26.99 -32.92
C PRO A 111 -15.27 26.66 -31.42
N LEU A 112 -16.07 27.33 -30.59
CA LEU A 112 -16.16 27.11 -29.15
C LEU A 112 -16.56 25.68 -28.77
N ARG A 113 -17.22 24.96 -29.69
CA ARG A 113 -17.45 23.50 -29.63
C ARG A 113 -16.16 22.71 -29.40
N GLN A 114 -15.03 23.15 -29.97
CA GLN A 114 -13.72 22.52 -29.77
C GLN A 114 -13.26 22.63 -28.32
N GLY A 115 -13.53 23.75 -27.63
CA GLY A 115 -13.17 23.91 -26.22
C GLY A 115 -13.91 22.94 -25.30
N ILE A 116 -15.20 22.69 -25.56
CA ILE A 116 -15.98 21.68 -24.82
C ILE A 116 -15.43 20.27 -25.10
N TYR A 117 -15.10 19.99 -26.36
CA TYR A 117 -14.49 18.74 -26.78
C TYR A 117 -13.15 18.49 -26.09
N ASP A 118 -12.26 19.48 -26.10
CA ASP A 118 -10.94 19.39 -25.49
C ASP A 118 -11.04 19.13 -23.98
N LEU A 119 -11.98 19.78 -23.28
CA LEU A 119 -12.24 19.54 -21.86
C LEU A 119 -12.71 18.11 -21.56
N PHE A 120 -13.61 17.55 -22.37
CA PHE A 120 -14.06 16.18 -22.21
C PHE A 120 -12.95 15.16 -22.48
N VAL A 121 -12.18 15.36 -23.56
CA VAL A 121 -11.04 14.50 -23.89
C VAL A 121 -9.98 14.56 -22.80
N GLN A 122 -9.69 15.74 -22.27
CA GLN A 122 -8.76 15.91 -21.16
C GLN A 122 -9.28 15.24 -19.88
N GLN A 123 -10.59 15.34 -19.58
CA GLN A 123 -11.18 14.67 -18.42
C GLN A 123 -11.13 13.15 -18.55
N GLN A 124 -11.45 12.59 -19.73
CA GLN A 124 -11.26 11.17 -20.02
C GLN A 124 -9.80 10.74 -19.84
N GLY A 125 -8.85 11.55 -20.34
CA GLY A 125 -7.42 11.29 -20.18
C GLY A 125 -7.00 11.23 -18.71
N ASN A 126 -7.47 12.18 -17.88
CA ASN A 126 -7.17 12.22 -16.45
C ASN A 126 -7.77 11.00 -15.72
N VAL A 127 -9.03 10.67 -15.98
CA VAL A 127 -9.73 9.54 -15.32
C VAL A 127 -9.15 8.19 -15.75
N ARG A 128 -8.78 8.01 -17.02
CA ARG A 128 -8.07 6.80 -17.49
C ARG A 128 -6.71 6.65 -16.84
N SER A 129 -5.96 7.75 -16.69
CA SER A 129 -4.66 7.73 -16.03
C SER A 129 -4.79 7.40 -14.54
N LEU A 130 -5.81 7.94 -13.87
CA LEU A 130 -6.13 7.56 -12.49
C LEU A 130 -6.48 6.07 -12.38
N ASN A 131 -7.35 5.55 -13.26
CA ASN A 131 -7.67 4.11 -13.29
C ASN A 131 -6.43 3.23 -13.49
N HIS A 132 -5.52 3.62 -14.39
CA HIS A 132 -4.26 2.90 -14.61
C HIS A 132 -3.40 2.86 -13.34
N ASN A 133 -3.23 3.99 -12.66
CA ASN A 133 -2.45 4.07 -11.41
C ASN A 133 -3.10 3.27 -10.29
N LEU A 134 -4.42 3.38 -10.10
CA LEU A 134 -5.16 2.60 -9.12
C LEU A 134 -5.02 1.09 -9.39
N ALA A 135 -5.10 0.65 -10.64
CA ALA A 135 -4.89 -0.76 -11.01
C ALA A 135 -3.45 -1.23 -10.71
N SER A 136 -2.46 -0.39 -11.01
CA SER A 136 -1.04 -0.67 -10.70
C SER A 136 -0.82 -0.82 -9.18
N MET A 137 -1.37 0.10 -8.38
CA MET A 137 -1.29 0.06 -6.92
C MET A 137 -2.00 -1.16 -6.34
N ILE A 138 -3.19 -1.52 -6.85
CA ILE A 138 -3.92 -2.73 -6.44
C ILE A 138 -3.05 -3.97 -6.67
N LYS A 139 -2.40 -4.06 -7.84
CA LYS A 139 -1.51 -5.19 -8.16
C LYS A 139 -0.30 -5.23 -7.23
N SER A 140 0.40 -4.11 -7.06
CA SER A 140 1.58 -4.01 -6.19
C SER A 140 1.26 -4.37 -4.74
N TYR A 141 0.23 -3.76 -4.15
CA TYR A 141 -0.16 -4.04 -2.76
C TYR A 141 -0.70 -5.46 -2.57
N SER A 142 -1.36 -6.05 -3.57
CA SER A 142 -1.75 -7.46 -3.49
C SER A 142 -0.52 -8.37 -3.48
N SER A 143 0.47 -8.11 -4.33
CA SER A 143 1.73 -8.86 -4.36
C SER A 143 2.51 -8.75 -3.06
N ASN A 144 2.59 -7.55 -2.47
CA ASN A 144 3.26 -7.34 -1.19
C ASN A 144 2.54 -8.04 -0.05
N LEU A 145 1.20 -8.10 -0.07
CA LEU A 145 0.44 -8.88 0.91
C LEU A 145 0.73 -10.37 0.80
N GLU A 146 0.81 -10.92 -0.41
CA GLU A 146 1.15 -12.33 -0.64
C GLU A 146 2.58 -12.65 -0.15
N ASP A 147 3.54 -11.75 -0.38
CA ASP A 147 4.91 -11.88 0.17
C ASP A 147 4.91 -11.85 1.71
N ILE A 148 4.23 -10.89 2.32
CA ILE A 148 4.12 -10.77 3.78
C ILE A 148 3.45 -12.00 4.38
N GLU A 149 2.39 -12.53 3.77
CA GLU A 149 1.71 -13.75 4.21
C GLU A 149 2.64 -14.97 4.13
N SER A 150 3.42 -15.09 3.05
CA SER A 150 4.41 -16.15 2.88
C SER A 150 5.51 -16.07 3.93
N ARG A 151 6.02 -14.87 4.21
CA ARG A 151 7.04 -14.62 5.25
C ARG A 151 6.51 -14.92 6.64
N LEU A 152 5.27 -14.51 6.94
CA LEU A 152 4.60 -14.86 8.20
C LEU A 152 4.48 -16.38 8.37
N TYR A 153 4.07 -17.09 7.33
CA TYR A 153 3.97 -18.55 7.37
C TYR A 153 5.32 -19.21 7.68
N ASN A 154 6.40 -18.78 7.01
CA ASN A 154 7.75 -19.31 7.24
C ASN A 154 8.23 -19.06 8.67
N ILE A 155 8.09 -17.83 9.17
CA ILE A 155 8.51 -17.47 10.54
C ILE A 155 7.71 -18.24 11.59
N LEU A 156 6.40 -18.43 11.38
CA LEU A 156 5.58 -19.24 12.28
C LEU A 156 6.02 -20.71 12.26
N GLY A 157 6.39 -21.24 11.10
CA GLY A 157 6.97 -22.57 10.96
C GLY A 157 8.30 -22.71 11.71
N ASP A 158 9.21 -21.76 11.54
CA ASP A 158 10.50 -21.73 12.22
C ASP A 158 10.34 -21.60 13.75
N ALA A 159 9.42 -20.76 14.21
CA ALA A 159 9.09 -20.61 15.63
C ALA A 159 8.50 -21.90 16.22
N ALA A 160 7.67 -22.61 15.47
CA ALA A 160 7.12 -23.90 15.88
C ALA A 160 8.22 -24.96 15.98
N ASN A 161 9.12 -25.04 14.99
CA ASN A 161 10.28 -25.94 15.01
C ASN A 161 11.20 -25.66 16.19
N GLU A 162 11.47 -24.39 16.49
CA GLU A 162 12.30 -24.01 17.63
C GLU A 162 11.62 -24.36 18.97
N THR A 163 10.29 -24.26 19.04
CA THR A 163 9.51 -24.70 20.19
C THR A 163 9.57 -26.22 20.39
N LEU A 164 9.51 -27.00 19.30
CA LEU A 164 9.65 -28.46 19.34
C LEU A 164 11.04 -28.86 19.87
N LYS A 165 12.12 -28.31 19.30
CA LYS A 165 13.49 -28.54 19.79
C LYS A 165 13.63 -28.20 21.27
N ARG A 166 13.02 -27.09 21.71
CA ARG A 166 13.05 -26.71 23.11
C ARG A 166 12.33 -27.72 24.01
N ASN A 167 11.20 -28.26 23.57
CA ASN A 167 10.48 -29.28 24.32
C ASN A 167 11.28 -30.59 24.42
N GLU A 168 11.98 -30.98 23.35
CA GLU A 168 12.93 -32.10 23.38
C GLU A 168 14.08 -31.84 24.35
N LEU A 169 14.64 -30.62 24.37
CA LEU A 169 15.70 -30.27 25.33
C LEU A 169 15.20 -30.29 26.78
N LYS A 170 13.94 -29.90 27.03
CA LYS A 170 13.32 -29.99 28.37
C LYS A 170 13.19 -31.43 28.86
N THR A 171 13.09 -32.41 27.98
CA THR A 171 13.04 -33.83 28.36
C THR A 171 14.44 -34.43 28.50
N ILE A 172 15.38 -34.07 27.62
CA ILE A 172 16.75 -34.61 27.60
C ILE A 172 17.60 -34.08 28.76
N ILE A 173 17.55 -32.78 29.05
CA ILE A 173 18.44 -32.15 30.05
C ILE A 173 18.28 -32.81 31.44
N PRO A 174 17.06 -33.01 31.98
CA PRO A 174 16.90 -33.70 33.25
C PRO A 174 17.44 -35.13 33.25
N GLN A 175 17.29 -35.87 32.14
CA GLN A 175 17.80 -37.24 32.02
C GLN A 175 19.33 -37.27 32.05
N GLU A 176 19.99 -36.34 31.36
CA GLU A 176 21.45 -36.22 31.38
C GLU A 176 21.97 -35.76 32.75
N ILE A 177 21.24 -34.89 33.47
CA ILE A 177 21.56 -34.54 34.86
C ILE A 177 21.43 -35.76 35.77
N SER A 178 20.35 -36.55 35.66
CA SER A 178 20.21 -37.78 36.44
C SER A 178 21.30 -38.82 36.13
N ARG A 179 21.73 -38.92 34.86
CA ARG A 179 22.88 -39.76 34.48
C ARG A 179 24.17 -39.27 35.11
N TYR A 180 24.41 -37.96 35.09
CA TYR A 180 25.56 -37.34 35.73
C TYR A 180 25.60 -37.67 37.22
N ASP A 181 24.49 -37.47 37.93
CA ASP A 181 24.38 -37.76 39.36
C ASP A 181 24.63 -39.25 39.65
N ALA A 182 24.07 -40.16 38.83
CA ALA A 182 24.29 -41.60 38.99
C ALA A 182 25.76 -42.02 38.77
N VAL A 183 26.44 -41.47 37.75
CA VAL A 183 27.86 -41.75 37.52
C VAL A 183 28.70 -41.17 38.65
N LYS A 184 28.38 -39.97 39.12
CA LYS A 184 29.06 -39.31 40.23
C LYS A 184 28.95 -40.11 41.53
N THR A 185 27.76 -40.60 41.88
CA THR A 185 27.56 -41.43 43.07
C THR A 185 28.37 -42.72 42.99
N LYS A 186 28.33 -43.44 41.85
CA LYS A 186 29.15 -44.64 41.66
C LYS A 186 30.64 -44.37 41.79
N LEU A 187 31.11 -43.23 41.28
CA LEU A 187 32.52 -42.84 41.36
C LEU A 187 32.96 -42.54 42.80
N GLN A 188 32.03 -42.17 43.69
CA GLN A 188 32.28 -42.01 45.13
C GLN A 188 32.35 -43.36 45.88
N GLU A 189 31.74 -44.40 45.35
CA GLU A 189 31.68 -45.75 45.95
C GLU A 189 32.90 -46.61 45.59
N ILE A 190 33.71 -46.20 44.60
CA ILE A 190 34.82 -46.98 44.05
C ILE A 190 36.15 -46.34 44.43
N SER A 191 37.07 -47.15 44.97
CA SER A 191 38.42 -46.72 45.29
C SER A 191 39.31 -46.70 44.05
N ARG A 192 40.02 -45.58 43.87
CA ARG A 192 41.01 -45.40 42.79
C ARG A 192 42.14 -46.43 42.85
N ASP A 193 42.52 -46.86 44.05
CA ASP A 193 43.67 -47.74 44.27
C ASP A 193 43.28 -49.22 44.20
N GLU A 194 42.03 -49.56 44.50
CA GLU A 194 41.53 -50.95 44.50
C GLU A 194 40.97 -51.37 43.14
N GLN A 195 40.34 -50.45 42.40
CA GLN A 195 39.68 -50.72 41.11
C GLN A 195 39.99 -49.63 40.08
N PRO A 196 41.28 -49.46 39.69
CA PRO A 196 41.72 -48.32 38.88
C PRO A 196 41.09 -48.26 37.49
N GLU A 197 40.92 -49.39 36.79
CA GLU A 197 40.32 -49.40 35.44
C GLU A 197 38.86 -48.93 35.45
N GLU A 198 38.07 -49.39 36.42
CA GLU A 198 36.67 -49.01 36.57
C GLU A 198 36.55 -47.53 36.99
N TYR A 199 37.40 -47.08 37.91
CA TYR A 199 37.48 -45.69 38.34
C TYR A 199 37.75 -44.73 37.17
N TYR A 200 38.80 -44.97 36.39
CA TYR A 200 39.15 -44.11 35.24
C TYR A 200 38.10 -44.20 34.12
N GLY A 201 37.49 -45.37 33.91
CA GLY A 201 36.38 -45.54 32.98
C GLY A 201 35.15 -44.72 33.36
N LEU A 202 34.79 -44.69 34.64
CA LEU A 202 33.69 -43.85 35.16
C LEU A 202 34.04 -42.37 35.12
N MET A 203 35.29 -41.99 35.39
CA MET A 203 35.74 -40.59 35.32
C MET A 203 35.61 -40.04 33.90
N LYS A 204 35.99 -40.83 32.89
CA LYS A 204 35.78 -40.48 31.49
C LYS A 204 34.29 -40.30 31.16
N LYS A 205 33.45 -41.26 31.58
CA LYS A 205 31.99 -41.15 31.42
C LYS A 205 31.41 -39.90 32.08
N LEU A 206 31.90 -39.54 33.27
CA LEU A 206 31.46 -38.33 33.98
C LEU A 206 31.74 -37.06 33.17
N ILE A 207 32.96 -36.95 32.62
CA ILE A 207 33.37 -35.83 31.75
C ILE A 207 32.50 -35.77 30.49
N ASP A 208 32.25 -36.92 29.85
CA ASP A 208 31.43 -36.99 28.63
C ASP A 208 29.98 -36.53 28.90
N VAL A 209 29.39 -36.98 30.01
CA VAL A 209 28.03 -36.56 30.41
C VAL A 209 28.00 -35.08 30.82
N GLU A 210 29.02 -34.57 31.52
CA GLU A 210 29.11 -33.15 31.87
C GLU A 210 29.19 -32.26 30.62
N ALA A 211 29.98 -32.67 29.62
CA ALA A 211 30.05 -31.99 28.33
C ALA A 211 28.70 -32.02 27.59
N ALA A 212 27.97 -33.14 27.65
CA ALA A 212 26.63 -33.26 27.08
C ALA A 212 25.64 -32.31 27.77
N VAL A 213 25.60 -32.28 29.11
CA VAL A 213 24.73 -31.36 29.88
C VAL A 213 25.03 -29.90 29.51
N ARG A 214 26.31 -29.50 29.46
CA ARG A 214 26.69 -28.13 29.07
C ARG A 214 26.24 -27.79 27.64
N LYS A 215 26.45 -28.70 26.69
CA LYS A 215 26.04 -28.52 25.28
C LYS A 215 24.53 -28.35 25.16
N GLN A 216 23.75 -29.19 25.83
CA GLN A 216 22.28 -29.11 25.78
C GLN A 216 21.75 -27.87 26.52
N GLY A 217 22.35 -27.48 27.64
CA GLY A 217 22.04 -26.22 28.33
C GLY A 217 22.31 -24.99 27.47
N PHE A 218 23.42 -24.97 26.72
CA PHE A 218 23.71 -23.91 25.74
C PHE A 218 22.66 -23.86 24.63
N ASN A 219 22.31 -25.01 24.04
CA ASN A 219 21.27 -25.09 23.00
C ASN A 219 19.91 -24.60 23.50
N TYR A 220 19.54 -24.95 24.74
CA TYR A 220 18.29 -24.50 25.36
C TYR A 220 18.26 -22.98 25.51
N ASN A 221 19.35 -22.38 26.01
CA ASN A 221 19.44 -20.93 26.12
C ASN A 221 19.36 -20.24 24.75
N ARG A 222 20.06 -20.75 23.73
CA ARG A 222 19.99 -20.22 22.36
C ARG A 222 18.55 -20.23 21.80
N SER A 223 17.80 -21.31 22.02
CA SER A 223 16.39 -21.41 21.58
C SER A 223 15.47 -20.37 22.22
N SER A 224 15.78 -19.94 23.44
CA SER A 224 15.00 -18.93 24.18
C SER A 224 15.17 -17.52 23.61
N PHE A 225 16.36 -17.19 23.11
CA PHE A 225 16.60 -15.94 22.37
C PHE A 225 15.91 -15.95 21.01
N GLY A 226 15.90 -17.09 20.31
CA GLY A 226 15.18 -17.26 19.05
C GLY A 226 13.68 -16.96 19.20
N LYS A 227 13.04 -17.41 20.28
CA LYS A 227 11.62 -17.14 20.54
C LYS A 227 11.27 -15.64 20.56
N LYS A 228 11.99 -14.83 21.33
CA LYS A 228 11.74 -13.38 21.42
C LYS A 228 11.95 -12.68 20.07
N HIS A 229 12.95 -13.14 19.30
CA HIS A 229 13.22 -12.61 17.97
C HIS A 229 12.06 -12.88 17.01
N TYR A 230 11.55 -14.13 16.97
CA TYR A 230 10.41 -14.47 16.12
C TYR A 230 9.13 -13.74 16.53
N GLU A 231 8.87 -13.58 17.84
CA GLU A 231 7.72 -12.80 18.32
C GLU A 231 7.76 -11.35 17.78
N SER A 232 8.92 -10.69 17.87
CA SER A 232 9.09 -9.33 17.34
C SER A 232 8.93 -9.27 15.81
N GLN A 233 9.47 -10.23 15.07
CA GLN A 233 9.31 -10.27 13.60
C GLN A 233 7.85 -10.50 13.18
N VAL A 234 7.13 -11.37 13.90
CA VAL A 234 5.71 -11.65 13.65
C VAL A 234 4.87 -10.39 13.85
N GLU A 235 5.08 -9.64 14.93
CA GLU A 235 4.33 -8.41 15.19
C GLU A 235 4.60 -7.33 14.13
N ASN A 236 5.86 -7.18 13.70
CA ASN A 236 6.20 -6.26 12.62
C ASN A 236 5.49 -6.62 11.30
N LEU A 237 5.51 -7.89 10.91
CA LEU A 237 4.87 -8.35 9.68
C LEU A 237 3.33 -8.27 9.76
N LYS A 238 2.72 -8.50 10.92
CA LYS A 238 1.29 -8.28 11.13
C LYS A 238 0.92 -6.81 10.94
N LEU A 239 1.72 -5.88 11.44
CA LEU A 239 1.50 -4.45 11.27
C LEU A 239 1.63 -4.04 9.79
N GLN A 240 2.68 -4.53 9.08
CA GLN A 240 2.80 -4.33 7.63
C GLN A 240 1.56 -4.86 6.89
N LYS A 241 1.13 -6.09 7.22
CA LYS A 241 -0.06 -6.70 6.62
C LYS A 241 -1.30 -5.83 6.82
N ALA A 242 -1.55 -5.37 8.04
CA ALA A 242 -2.72 -4.55 8.35
C ALA A 242 -2.73 -3.24 7.53
N LEU A 243 -1.58 -2.57 7.43
CA LEU A 243 -1.40 -1.34 6.64
C LEU A 243 -1.66 -1.56 5.15
N PHE A 244 -1.07 -2.61 4.57
CA PHE A 244 -1.28 -2.94 3.16
C PHE A 244 -2.72 -3.38 2.88
N GLU A 245 -3.36 -4.14 3.80
CA GLU A 245 -4.76 -4.53 3.65
C GLU A 245 -5.71 -3.34 3.64
N MET A 246 -5.49 -2.39 4.56
CA MET A 246 -6.28 -1.16 4.63
C MET A 246 -6.08 -0.28 3.40
N THR A 247 -4.82 -0.07 3.02
CA THR A 247 -4.47 0.75 1.85
C THR A 247 -5.06 0.13 0.58
N LEU A 248 -4.91 -1.18 0.40
CA LEU A 248 -5.50 -1.90 -0.72
C LEU A 248 -7.02 -1.76 -0.75
N TYR A 249 -7.70 -1.91 0.39
CA TYR A 249 -9.15 -1.73 0.49
C TYR A 249 -9.58 -0.34 -0.02
N ARG A 250 -8.89 0.71 0.42
CA ARG A 250 -9.21 2.10 0.05
C ARG A 250 -8.90 2.41 -1.42
N VAL A 251 -7.78 1.90 -1.94
CA VAL A 251 -7.46 2.03 -3.37
C VAL A 251 -8.49 1.30 -4.24
N MET A 252 -8.95 0.12 -3.83
CA MET A 252 -10.01 -0.61 -4.52
C MET A 252 -11.35 0.16 -4.51
N GLU A 253 -11.70 0.78 -3.39
CA GLU A 253 -12.89 1.63 -3.30
C GLU A 253 -12.82 2.81 -4.29
N MET A 254 -11.69 3.51 -4.34
CA MET A 254 -11.46 4.58 -5.31
C MET A 254 -11.52 4.08 -6.76
N ALA A 255 -10.96 2.90 -7.05
CA ALA A 255 -11.00 2.32 -8.40
C ALA A 255 -12.43 2.08 -8.88
N VAL A 256 -13.29 1.53 -8.03
CA VAL A 256 -14.71 1.33 -8.34
C VAL A 256 -15.40 2.65 -8.65
N LYS A 257 -15.16 3.70 -7.86
CA LYS A 257 -15.75 5.04 -8.11
C LYS A 257 -15.24 5.66 -9.40
N THR A 258 -13.95 5.53 -9.68
CA THR A 258 -13.30 6.06 -10.88
C THR A 258 -13.80 5.35 -12.14
N GLU A 259 -14.08 4.05 -12.08
CA GLU A 259 -14.68 3.29 -13.18
C GLU A 259 -16.09 3.78 -13.51
N PHE A 260 -16.95 3.99 -12.50
CA PHE A 260 -18.28 4.57 -12.73
C PHE A 260 -18.21 5.97 -13.34
N TYR A 261 -17.25 6.78 -12.90
CA TYR A 261 -17.04 8.10 -13.48
C TYR A 261 -16.57 7.98 -14.95
N GLN A 262 -15.66 7.07 -15.26
CA GLN A 262 -15.21 6.82 -16.64
C GLN A 262 -16.39 6.41 -17.55
N GLN A 263 -17.23 5.47 -17.09
CA GLN A 263 -18.41 5.04 -17.84
C GLN A 263 -19.40 6.20 -18.07
N ALA A 264 -19.64 7.03 -17.04
CA ALA A 264 -20.48 8.22 -17.17
C ALA A 264 -19.88 9.25 -18.15
N LEU A 265 -18.55 9.44 -18.15
CA LEU A 265 -17.86 10.31 -19.10
C LEU A 265 -17.99 9.80 -20.53
N ASP A 266 -17.76 8.51 -20.76
CA ASP A 266 -17.84 7.90 -22.08
C ASP A 266 -19.28 7.96 -22.63
N ASN A 267 -20.28 7.67 -21.81
CA ASN A 267 -21.69 7.77 -22.19
C ASN A 267 -22.08 9.21 -22.54
N ASN A 268 -21.66 10.19 -21.72
CA ASN A 268 -21.90 11.59 -22.01
C ASN A 268 -21.22 12.01 -23.31
N PHE A 269 -19.95 11.64 -23.50
CA PHE A 269 -19.18 11.96 -24.70
C PHE A 269 -19.86 11.46 -25.97
N VAL A 270 -20.29 10.19 -25.98
CA VAL A 270 -21.03 9.59 -27.10
C VAL A 270 -22.35 10.32 -27.36
N ALA A 271 -23.07 10.73 -26.31
CA ALA A 271 -24.36 11.39 -26.44
C ALA A 271 -24.28 12.78 -27.09
N TRP A 272 -23.25 13.58 -26.77
CA TRP A 272 -23.15 14.96 -27.28
C TRP A 272 -22.31 15.09 -28.55
N GLN A 273 -21.34 14.19 -28.81
CA GLN A 273 -20.46 14.23 -29.98
C GLN A 273 -21.20 14.39 -31.33
N PRO A 274 -22.29 13.65 -31.64
CA PRO A 274 -22.94 13.74 -32.94
C PRO A 274 -23.77 15.02 -33.13
N ILE A 275 -24.00 15.80 -32.06
CA ILE A 275 -24.83 17.00 -32.13
C ILE A 275 -24.04 18.13 -32.81
N ILE A 276 -24.55 18.58 -33.96
CA ILE A 276 -23.95 19.66 -34.75
C ILE A 276 -24.33 21.04 -34.18
N ASP A 277 -25.56 21.16 -33.67
CA ASP A 277 -26.10 22.39 -33.08
C ASP A 277 -25.52 22.62 -31.68
N LEU A 278 -24.72 23.68 -31.55
CA LEU A 278 -24.05 24.03 -30.30
C LEU A 278 -25.02 24.36 -29.15
N ALA A 279 -26.22 24.88 -29.43
CA ALA A 279 -27.21 25.14 -28.39
C ALA A 279 -27.77 23.83 -27.81
N LYS A 280 -27.93 22.80 -28.66
CA LYS A 280 -28.34 21.45 -28.24
C LYS A 280 -27.20 20.71 -27.53
N VAL A 281 -25.96 20.84 -28.03
CA VAL A 281 -24.75 20.32 -27.34
C VAL A 281 -24.70 20.89 -25.93
N VAL A 282 -24.88 22.19 -25.78
CA VAL A 282 -24.91 22.91 -24.51
C VAL A 282 -25.94 22.33 -23.53
N GLY A 283 -27.16 22.04 -23.99
CA GLY A 283 -28.21 21.46 -23.15
C GLY A 283 -27.82 20.08 -22.62
N VAL A 284 -27.41 19.18 -23.52
CA VAL A 284 -26.98 17.82 -23.17
C VAL A 284 -25.73 17.83 -22.27
N VAL A 285 -24.80 18.74 -22.51
CA VAL A 285 -23.59 18.94 -21.69
C VAL A 285 -23.96 19.42 -20.29
N SER A 286 -24.91 20.34 -20.14
CA SER A 286 -25.38 20.80 -18.82
C SER A 286 -25.99 19.68 -17.98
N ASP A 287 -26.76 18.77 -18.59
CA ASP A 287 -27.36 17.63 -17.89
C ASP A 287 -26.31 16.57 -17.56
N GLY A 288 -25.43 16.27 -18.52
CA GLY A 288 -24.31 15.36 -18.31
C GLY A 288 -23.37 15.80 -17.20
N ILE A 289 -23.05 17.09 -17.13
CA ILE A 289 -22.19 17.66 -16.09
C ILE A 289 -22.77 17.49 -14.69
N ALA A 290 -24.09 17.57 -14.52
CA ALA A 290 -24.70 17.33 -13.20
C ALA A 290 -24.43 15.90 -12.70
N SER A 291 -24.55 14.89 -13.58
CA SER A 291 -24.17 13.51 -13.26
C SER A 291 -22.68 13.37 -12.99
N LEU A 292 -21.83 14.00 -13.81
CA LEU A 292 -20.38 13.98 -13.62
C LEU A 292 -19.94 14.64 -12.31
N SER A 293 -20.59 15.73 -11.88
CA SER A 293 -20.32 16.39 -10.61
C SER A 293 -20.63 15.47 -9.43
N GLU A 294 -21.70 14.67 -9.50
CA GLU A 294 -22.03 13.69 -8.46
C GLU A 294 -20.99 12.56 -8.38
N TYR A 295 -20.55 12.01 -9.52
CA TYR A 295 -19.48 11.01 -9.52
C TYR A 295 -18.14 11.59 -9.04
N ASN A 296 -17.83 12.83 -9.42
CA ASN A 296 -16.66 13.53 -8.93
C ASN A 296 -16.71 13.74 -7.40
N ARG A 297 -17.87 14.10 -6.85
CA ARG A 297 -18.09 14.21 -5.40
C ARG A 297 -17.84 12.88 -4.69
N GLN A 298 -18.34 11.77 -5.24
CA GLN A 298 -18.11 10.44 -4.68
C GLN A 298 -16.63 10.02 -4.74
N LEU A 299 -15.93 10.32 -5.84
CA LEU A 299 -14.50 10.08 -5.97
C LEU A 299 -13.71 10.87 -4.92
N ASN A 300 -14.00 12.17 -4.78
CA ASN A 300 -13.34 13.02 -3.78
C ASN A 300 -13.61 12.55 -2.36
N SER A 301 -14.85 12.16 -2.04
CA SER A 301 -15.18 11.63 -0.72
C SER A 301 -14.40 10.35 -0.40
N ALA A 302 -14.28 9.43 -1.37
CA ALA A 302 -13.49 8.21 -1.22
C ALA A 302 -12.00 8.53 -1.05
N TYR A 303 -11.47 9.49 -1.83
CA TYR A 303 -10.09 9.92 -1.74
C TYR A 303 -9.75 10.56 -0.38
N VAL A 304 -10.56 11.52 0.08
CA VAL A 304 -10.36 12.19 1.37
C VAL A 304 -10.42 11.20 2.53
N SER A 305 -11.41 10.30 2.53
CA SER A 305 -11.52 9.23 3.53
C SER A 305 -10.31 8.30 3.51
N ALA A 306 -9.84 7.90 2.31
CA ALA A 306 -8.65 7.08 2.17
C ALA A 306 -7.40 7.75 2.74
N VAL A 307 -7.12 8.99 2.34
CA VAL A 307 -5.94 9.74 2.81
C VAL A 307 -5.99 9.94 4.32
N ARG A 308 -7.15 10.35 4.86
CA ARG A 308 -7.31 10.57 6.29
C ARG A 308 -7.05 9.30 7.10
N GLU A 309 -7.71 8.20 6.76
CA GLU A 309 -7.58 6.96 7.52
C GLU A 309 -6.18 6.34 7.39
N ILE A 310 -5.58 6.37 6.20
CA ILE A 310 -4.19 5.92 6.01
C ILE A 310 -3.26 6.77 6.88
N SER A 311 -3.46 8.10 6.90
CA SER A 311 -2.66 9.02 7.72
C SER A 311 -2.81 8.76 9.22
N GLU A 312 -4.05 8.57 9.70
CA GLU A 312 -4.33 8.28 11.11
C GLU A 312 -3.62 6.99 11.56
N VAL A 313 -3.56 5.95 10.73
CA VAL A 313 -2.85 4.71 11.07
C VAL A 313 -1.33 4.90 11.04
N VAL A 314 -0.78 5.62 10.06
CA VAL A 314 0.66 5.95 10.02
C VAL A 314 1.07 6.77 11.24
N ASP A 315 0.28 7.77 11.64
CA ASP A 315 0.57 8.66 12.77
C ASP A 315 0.39 7.96 14.13
N SER A 316 -0.58 7.04 14.26
CA SER A 316 -0.87 6.33 15.51
C SER A 316 0.09 5.17 15.82
N HIS A 317 0.91 4.74 14.85
CA HIS A 317 1.81 3.60 15.01
C HIS A 317 3.28 4.03 14.88
N PRO A 318 3.97 4.37 15.98
CA PRO A 318 5.37 4.83 15.95
C PRO A 318 6.35 3.79 15.36
N GLY A 319 5.96 2.51 15.30
CA GLY A 319 6.74 1.47 14.62
C GLY A 319 6.69 1.53 13.09
N VAL A 320 5.76 2.27 12.49
CA VAL A 320 5.59 2.35 11.02
C VAL A 320 6.79 3.01 10.34
N ALA A 321 7.38 4.03 10.97
CA ALA A 321 8.60 4.66 10.46
C ALA A 321 9.78 3.67 10.41
N LEU A 322 9.96 2.88 11.47
CA LEU A 322 11.01 1.88 11.57
C LEU A 322 10.78 0.71 10.60
N ILE A 323 9.51 0.32 10.42
CA ILE A 323 9.11 -0.77 9.53
C ILE A 323 9.21 -0.34 8.05
N ALA A 324 8.95 0.93 7.75
CA ALA A 324 9.13 1.50 6.41
C ALA A 324 10.59 1.40 5.93
N GLU A 325 11.59 1.40 6.81
CA GLU A 325 12.98 1.16 6.44
C GLU A 325 13.22 -0.25 5.86
N THR A 326 12.31 -1.19 6.13
CA THR A 326 12.42 -2.60 5.73
C THR A 326 11.54 -2.96 4.52
N ASN A 327 10.72 -2.03 4.02
CA ASN A 327 9.83 -2.23 2.89
C ASN A 327 9.67 -0.93 2.09
N ASP A 328 10.18 -0.91 0.85
CA ASP A 328 10.23 0.29 0.01
C ASP A 328 8.84 0.86 -0.29
N GLU A 329 7.84 0.02 -0.55
CA GLU A 329 6.46 0.44 -0.82
C GLU A 329 5.77 1.04 0.40
N LEU A 330 6.06 0.51 1.60
CA LEU A 330 5.59 1.11 2.84
C LEU A 330 6.29 2.44 3.10
N ARG A 331 7.58 2.55 2.80
CA ARG A 331 8.32 3.82 2.85
C ARG A 331 7.73 4.87 1.95
N LEU A 332 7.42 4.51 0.70
CA LEU A 332 6.75 5.40 -0.25
C LEU A 332 5.38 5.83 0.27
N LEU A 333 4.58 4.90 0.78
CA LEU A 333 3.27 5.22 1.37
C LEU A 333 3.37 6.20 2.54
N VAL A 334 4.32 5.97 3.46
CA VAL A 334 4.57 6.83 4.63
C VAL A 334 5.08 8.21 4.20
N ASN A 335 5.99 8.27 3.22
CA ASN A 335 6.49 9.52 2.68
C ASN A 335 5.39 10.33 1.99
N ASP A 336 4.52 9.66 1.22
CA ASP A 336 3.39 10.30 0.58
C ASP A 336 2.43 10.91 1.61
N VAL A 337 2.06 10.15 2.63
CA VAL A 337 1.21 10.59 3.76
C VAL A 337 1.83 11.77 4.52
N ASN A 338 3.14 11.75 4.73
CA ASN A 338 3.87 12.80 5.43
C ASN A 338 4.21 13.99 4.54
N SER A 339 3.97 13.90 3.23
CA SER A 339 4.19 15.02 2.34
C SER A 339 3.21 16.17 2.68
N GLY A 340 3.76 17.38 2.78
CA GLY A 340 2.97 18.58 3.04
C GLY A 340 1.87 18.79 1.99
N SER A 341 2.04 18.32 0.75
CA SER A 341 1.03 18.45 -0.29
C SER A 341 -0.21 17.59 -0.04
N LEU A 342 -0.06 16.34 0.42
CA LEU A 342 -1.21 15.47 0.75
C LEU A 342 -1.91 15.95 2.02
N ARG A 343 -1.15 16.32 3.07
CA ARG A 343 -1.72 16.87 4.30
C ARG A 343 -2.44 18.21 4.08
N ASN A 344 -1.89 19.09 3.25
CA ASN A 344 -2.56 20.34 2.90
C ASN A 344 -3.82 20.08 2.08
N SER A 345 -3.84 19.03 1.24
CA SER A 345 -5.03 18.70 0.44
C SER A 345 -6.23 18.29 1.30
N LEU A 346 -6.00 17.73 2.49
CA LEU A 346 -7.06 17.47 3.47
C LEU A 346 -7.71 18.77 4.02
N GLN A 347 -6.91 19.83 4.23
CA GLN A 347 -7.41 21.10 4.80
C GLN A 347 -8.26 21.92 3.81
N TYR A 348 -8.17 21.64 2.50
CA TYR A 348 -8.89 22.38 1.46
C TYR A 348 -10.06 21.60 0.85
N MET A 349 -10.37 20.40 1.37
CA MET A 349 -11.45 19.54 0.88
C MET A 349 -12.64 19.39 1.85
N ASP A 350 -12.54 19.97 3.05
CA ASP A 350 -13.68 20.32 3.91
C ASP A 350 -14.27 21.68 3.47
#